data_AF-A0A2T7LZQ0-F1
#
_entry.id   AF-A0A2T7LZQ0-F1
#
_cell.length_a   1.000
_cell.length_b   1.000
_cell.length_c   1.000
_cell.angle_alpha   90.00
_cell.angle_beta   90.00
_cell.angle_gamma   90.00
#
_symmetry.space_group_name_H-M   'P 1'
#
loop_
_entity.id
_entity.type
_entity.pdbx_description
1 polymer ?
#
loop_
_entity_poly.entity_id
_entity_poly.type
_entity_poly.pdbx_seq_one_letter_code
_entity_poly.pdbx_strand_id
1 'polypeptide(L)'
;MRRFLFGLPGVDAVGLEARAASLGTRSIKTTAKAYAIDLAISMIDLTTLEGADTPGKVRALAAKAVNPDPTDRTTPRTAAVCVYPDMASTAAAALAGSGVKVASVATAFPAGRAALDVKLADVRDAVAAGADEIDMVIDRGAFLSGRFLKVYEEILAVKAECGPARLKVIFETGELSTYDNIRRASWIGMLAGADFIKTSTGKVATNATPANTLLMLEAVRDFRAATGVQIGVKPAGGIRTTKDAVKFLVLVNETAGEDWLDPHWFRFGASSLLNDLLMQRQKLSTGRYSGPDYVTVD
;
A
#
# COMPACT_ATOMS: atom_id res chain seq x y z
N MET A 1 -7.49 16.17 -20.48
CA MET A 1 -6.45 15.41 -19.74
C MET A 1 -5.03 15.96 -19.93
N ARG A 2 -4.39 15.88 -21.11
CA ARG A 2 -2.98 16.32 -21.30
C ARG A 2 -2.69 17.74 -20.81
N ARG A 3 -3.46 18.75 -21.25
CA ARG A 3 -3.26 20.16 -20.82
C ARG A 3 -3.24 20.32 -19.29
N PHE A 4 -4.11 19.60 -18.59
CA PHE A 4 -4.14 19.61 -17.13
C PHE A 4 -2.88 18.98 -16.54
N LEU A 5 -2.52 17.77 -16.97
CA LEU A 5 -1.38 17.01 -16.42
C LEU A 5 -0.02 17.68 -16.65
N PHE A 6 0.15 18.37 -17.78
CA PHE A 6 1.36 19.15 -18.05
C PHE A 6 1.31 20.58 -17.48
N GLY A 7 0.16 20.99 -16.94
CA GLY A 7 0.02 22.20 -16.14
C GLY A 7 0.27 21.99 -14.65
N LEU A 8 0.43 20.74 -14.19
CA LEU A 8 0.85 20.45 -12.81
C LEU A 8 2.26 21.00 -12.58
N PRO A 9 2.56 21.51 -11.36
CA PRO A 9 3.90 21.95 -11.02
C PRO A 9 4.92 20.83 -11.26
N GLY A 10 6.06 21.20 -11.86
CA GLY A 10 7.18 20.28 -12.03
C GLY A 10 7.77 19.88 -10.68
N VAL A 11 8.40 18.71 -10.64
CA VAL A 11 9.05 18.20 -9.42
C VAL A 11 10.53 18.53 -9.41
N ASP A 12 10.98 19.29 -8.40
CA ASP A 12 12.41 19.44 -8.10
C ASP A 12 12.95 18.13 -7.50
N ALA A 13 13.62 17.34 -8.32
CA ALA A 13 14.16 16.04 -7.94
C ALA A 13 15.18 16.14 -6.78
N VAL A 14 16.06 17.14 -6.82
CA VAL A 14 17.12 17.31 -5.81
C VAL A 14 16.49 17.72 -4.48
N GLY A 15 15.55 18.68 -4.52
CA GLY A 15 14.81 19.12 -3.34
C GLY A 15 13.99 17.98 -2.72
N LEU A 16 13.30 17.19 -3.54
CA LEU A 16 12.50 16.05 -3.09
C LEU A 16 13.37 15.00 -2.38
N GLU A 17 14.49 14.61 -2.99
CA GLU A 17 15.40 13.61 -2.43
C GLU A 17 16.06 14.11 -1.14
N ALA A 18 16.52 15.36 -1.12
CA ALA A 18 17.09 15.99 0.06
C ALA A 18 16.07 16.07 1.21
N ARG A 19 14.82 16.41 0.91
CA ARG A 19 13.74 16.46 1.90
C ARG A 19 13.42 15.08 2.46
N ALA A 20 13.31 14.06 1.61
CA ALA A 20 13.06 12.69 2.03
C ALA A 20 14.21 12.16 2.91
N ALA A 21 15.47 12.43 2.53
CA ALA A 21 16.65 12.06 3.31
C ALA A 21 16.68 12.76 4.68
N SER A 22 16.42 14.07 4.71
CA SER A 22 16.36 14.88 5.94
C SER A 22 15.29 14.38 6.90
N LEU A 23 14.10 14.04 6.41
CA LEU A 23 13.04 13.47 7.26
C LEU A 23 13.41 12.08 7.79
N GLY A 24 14.15 11.29 7.02
CA GLY A 24 14.59 9.95 7.40
C GLY A 24 15.62 9.91 8.54
N THR A 25 16.22 11.04 8.92
CA THR A 25 17.16 11.13 10.05
C THR A 25 16.50 11.54 11.36
N ARG A 26 15.23 11.96 11.34
CA ARG A 26 14.52 12.38 12.54
C ARG A 26 14.35 11.22 13.51
N SER A 27 14.79 11.42 14.73
CA SER A 27 14.62 10.49 15.84
C SER A 27 13.29 10.74 16.55
N ILE A 28 12.62 9.66 16.94
CA ILE A 28 11.43 9.72 17.78
C ILE A 28 11.78 9.28 19.20
N LYS A 29 11.13 9.88 20.20
CA LYS A 29 11.28 9.50 21.61
C LYS A 29 10.86 8.04 21.81
N THR A 30 11.39 7.37 22.84
CA THR A 30 11.07 5.96 23.12
C THR A 30 9.58 5.69 23.28
N THR A 31 8.85 6.56 23.96
CA THR A 31 7.38 6.45 24.10
C THR A 31 6.66 6.59 22.76
N ALA A 32 7.11 7.51 21.91
CA ALA A 32 6.62 7.64 20.55
C ALA A 32 6.99 6.42 19.67
N LYS A 33 8.07 5.70 19.99
CA LYS A 33 8.48 4.48 19.28
C LYS A 33 7.52 3.32 19.51
N ALA A 34 7.04 3.12 20.74
CA ALA A 34 6.03 2.09 21.03
C ALA A 34 4.74 2.36 20.25
N TYR A 35 4.22 3.59 20.32
CA TYR A 35 3.06 4.02 19.54
C TYR A 35 3.28 3.84 18.03
N ALA A 36 4.44 4.24 17.49
CA ALA A 36 4.73 4.11 16.08
C ALA A 36 4.81 2.65 15.61
N ILE A 37 5.28 1.74 16.45
CA ILE A 37 5.30 0.30 16.14
C ILE A 37 3.87 -0.24 16.08
N ASP A 38 3.05 0.02 17.10
CA ASP A 38 1.66 -0.43 17.13
C ASP A 38 0.85 0.14 15.96
N LEU A 39 1.04 1.44 15.67
CA LEU A 39 0.44 2.09 14.52
C LEU A 39 0.89 1.44 13.21
N ALA A 40 2.20 1.19 13.04
CA ALA A 40 2.72 0.53 11.83
C ALA A 40 2.14 -0.87 11.66
N ILE A 41 2.03 -1.68 12.74
CA ILE A 41 1.38 -3.00 12.70
C ILE A 41 -0.06 -2.84 12.21
N SER A 42 -0.81 -1.89 12.77
CA SER A 42 -2.21 -1.64 12.40
C SER A 42 -2.41 -1.20 10.96
N MET A 43 -1.38 -0.67 10.30
CA MET A 43 -1.40 -0.20 8.91
C MET A 43 -0.89 -1.23 7.90
N ILE A 44 -0.51 -2.43 8.32
CA ILE A 44 0.00 -3.44 7.39
C ILE A 44 -1.13 -4.05 6.54
N ASP A 45 -0.90 -4.11 5.24
CA ASP A 45 -1.53 -5.07 4.34
C ASP A 45 -0.58 -6.28 4.27
N LEU A 46 -0.87 -7.30 5.08
CA LEU A 46 -0.01 -8.47 5.23
C LEU A 46 -0.16 -9.32 3.97
N THR A 47 0.91 -9.38 3.18
CA THR A 47 0.80 -9.77 1.77
C THR A 47 1.49 -11.10 1.49
N THR A 48 0.80 -12.00 0.78
CA THR A 48 1.43 -13.11 0.05
C THR A 48 0.94 -13.10 -1.39
N LEU A 49 1.89 -13.11 -2.34
CA LEU A 49 1.62 -13.05 -3.77
C LEU A 49 2.61 -13.95 -4.51
N GLU A 50 2.75 -15.18 -4.05
CA GLU A 50 3.66 -16.17 -4.62
C GLU A 50 2.88 -17.19 -5.45
N GLY A 51 3.46 -17.64 -6.58
CA GLY A 51 2.82 -18.65 -7.42
C GLY A 51 2.66 -20.02 -6.75
N ALA A 52 3.31 -20.22 -5.60
CA ALA A 52 3.20 -21.41 -4.76
C ALA A 52 2.23 -21.23 -3.58
N ASP A 53 1.45 -20.14 -3.55
CA ASP A 53 0.48 -19.91 -2.48
C ASP A 53 -0.60 -20.98 -2.47
N THR A 54 -0.95 -21.43 -1.27
CA THR A 54 -1.96 -22.46 -1.04
C THR A 54 -3.02 -21.96 -0.07
N PRO A 55 -4.21 -22.56 -0.05
CA PRO A 55 -5.22 -22.21 0.94
C PRO A 55 -4.72 -22.35 2.39
N GLY A 56 -3.82 -23.31 2.65
CA GLY A 56 -3.19 -23.49 3.97
C GLY A 56 -2.32 -22.31 4.38
N LYS A 57 -1.47 -21.83 3.46
CA LYS A 57 -0.63 -20.65 3.68
C LYS A 57 -1.48 -19.40 3.90
N VAL A 58 -2.52 -19.20 3.09
CA VAL A 58 -3.44 -18.05 3.22
C VAL A 58 -4.17 -18.06 4.55
N ARG A 59 -4.62 -19.22 5.04
CA ARG A 59 -5.22 -19.34 6.38
C ARG A 59 -4.22 -19.02 7.49
N ALA A 60 -2.96 -19.46 7.37
CA ALA A 60 -1.92 -19.13 8.34
C ALA A 60 -1.63 -17.62 8.37
N LEU A 61 -1.53 -16.99 7.19
CA LEU A 61 -1.36 -15.54 7.05
C LEU A 61 -2.54 -14.77 7.65
N ALA A 62 -3.78 -15.23 7.41
CA ALA A 62 -4.98 -14.66 7.99
C ALA A 62 -5.00 -14.78 9.52
N ALA A 63 -4.66 -15.95 10.07
CA ALA A 63 -4.57 -16.13 11.53
C ALA A 63 -3.53 -15.18 12.14
N LYS A 64 -2.38 -15.00 11.46
CA LYS A 64 -1.33 -14.07 11.88
C LYS A 64 -1.80 -12.61 11.80
N ALA A 65 -2.53 -12.22 10.76
CA ALA A 65 -3.08 -10.87 10.65
C ALA A 65 -4.04 -10.51 11.80
N VAL A 66 -4.85 -11.48 12.23
CA VAL A 66 -5.82 -11.31 13.33
C VAL A 66 -5.17 -11.37 14.71
N ASN A 67 -4.11 -12.17 14.87
CA ASN A 67 -3.39 -12.32 16.12
C ASN A 67 -1.86 -12.34 15.87
N PRO A 68 -1.24 -11.17 15.60
CA PRO A 68 0.16 -11.12 15.19
C PRO A 68 1.14 -11.66 16.23
N ASP A 69 0.88 -11.37 17.51
CA ASP A 69 1.65 -11.91 18.64
C ASP A 69 0.74 -12.77 19.53
N PRO A 70 0.81 -14.11 19.43
CA PRO A 70 0.03 -14.99 20.29
C PRO A 70 0.33 -14.87 21.78
N THR A 71 1.49 -14.30 22.15
CA THR A 71 1.92 -14.11 23.54
C THR A 71 1.43 -12.78 24.14
N ASP A 72 1.02 -11.82 23.30
CA ASP A 72 0.51 -10.52 23.74
C ASP A 72 -0.70 -10.07 22.92
N ARG A 73 -1.88 -10.29 23.49
CA ARG A 73 -3.18 -9.94 22.91
C ARG A 73 -3.44 -8.43 22.79
N THR A 74 -2.58 -7.58 23.35
CA THR A 74 -2.64 -6.12 23.15
C THR A 74 -2.04 -5.69 21.81
N THR A 75 -1.33 -6.59 21.12
CA THR A 75 -0.76 -6.33 19.80
C THR A 75 -1.89 -6.01 18.79
N PRO A 76 -1.83 -4.89 18.06
CA PRO A 76 -2.83 -4.55 17.07
C PRO A 76 -2.94 -5.61 15.97
N ARG A 77 -4.14 -5.78 15.41
CA ARG A 77 -4.35 -6.54 14.17
C ARG A 77 -3.76 -5.77 13.00
N THR A 78 -3.41 -6.46 11.91
CA THR A 78 -3.07 -5.76 10.66
C THR A 78 -4.33 -5.20 10.00
N ALA A 79 -4.20 -4.22 9.10
CA ALA A 79 -5.35 -3.62 8.43
C ALA A 79 -6.01 -4.61 7.46
N ALA A 80 -5.19 -5.34 6.71
CA ALA A 80 -5.66 -6.26 5.68
C ALA A 80 -4.72 -7.46 5.52
N VAL A 81 -5.21 -8.47 4.81
CA VAL A 81 -4.42 -9.50 4.13
C VAL A 81 -4.54 -9.30 2.63
N CYS A 82 -3.42 -9.33 1.90
CA CYS A 82 -3.41 -9.16 0.45
C CYS A 82 -2.98 -10.46 -0.26
N VAL A 83 -3.83 -10.95 -1.18
CA VAL A 83 -3.66 -12.24 -1.88
C VAL A 83 -4.01 -12.13 -3.37
N TYR A 84 -3.74 -13.20 -4.13
CA TYR A 84 -4.27 -13.34 -5.49
C TYR A 84 -5.80 -13.57 -5.50
N PRO A 85 -6.49 -13.26 -6.62
CA PRO A 85 -7.95 -13.40 -6.74
C PRO A 85 -8.50 -14.78 -6.39
N ASP A 86 -7.83 -15.84 -6.82
CA ASP A 86 -8.24 -17.23 -6.58
C ASP A 86 -8.19 -17.61 -5.08
N MET A 87 -7.38 -16.90 -4.31
CA MET A 87 -7.23 -17.08 -2.86
C MET A 87 -8.13 -16.16 -2.04
N ALA A 88 -8.81 -15.18 -2.65
CA ALA A 88 -9.63 -14.20 -1.94
C ALA A 88 -10.76 -14.86 -1.14
N SER A 89 -11.42 -15.88 -1.69
CA SER A 89 -12.47 -16.63 -0.99
C SER A 89 -11.95 -17.37 0.25
N THR A 90 -10.74 -17.91 0.18
CA THR A 90 -10.08 -18.54 1.33
C THR A 90 -9.75 -17.51 2.41
N ALA A 91 -9.22 -16.35 2.01
CA ALA A 91 -8.92 -15.25 2.93
C ALA A 91 -10.20 -14.71 3.59
N ALA A 92 -11.26 -14.48 2.82
CA ALA A 92 -12.56 -14.00 3.31
C ALA A 92 -13.17 -14.95 4.34
N ALA A 93 -13.16 -16.25 4.06
CA ALA A 93 -13.63 -17.26 5.01
C ALA A 93 -12.79 -17.26 6.30
N ALA A 94 -11.46 -17.14 6.19
CA ALA A 94 -10.56 -17.16 7.34
C ALA A 94 -10.63 -15.88 8.19
N LEU A 95 -10.98 -14.74 7.59
CA LEU A 95 -11.04 -13.43 8.25
C LEU A 95 -12.45 -13.02 8.68
N ALA A 96 -13.46 -13.87 8.43
CA ALA A 96 -14.86 -13.58 8.76
C ALA A 96 -15.02 -13.12 10.22
N GLY A 97 -15.65 -11.96 10.41
CA GLY A 97 -15.91 -11.37 11.74
C GLY A 97 -14.67 -10.80 12.46
N SER A 98 -13.47 -10.87 11.86
CA SER A 98 -12.24 -10.38 12.49
C SER A 98 -12.03 -8.87 12.35
N GLY A 99 -12.70 -8.21 11.40
CA GLY A 99 -12.48 -6.81 11.07
C GLY A 99 -11.21 -6.52 10.24
N VAL A 100 -10.32 -7.51 10.05
CA VAL A 100 -9.21 -7.43 9.08
C VAL A 100 -9.77 -7.55 7.67
N LYS A 101 -9.33 -6.67 6.76
CA LYS A 101 -9.81 -6.60 5.39
C LYS A 101 -9.19 -7.65 4.48
N VAL A 102 -9.93 -8.08 3.47
CA VAL A 102 -9.38 -8.86 2.34
C VAL A 102 -9.04 -7.89 1.21
N ALA A 103 -7.76 -7.71 0.96
CA ALA A 103 -7.27 -7.08 -0.26
C ALA A 103 -6.93 -8.15 -1.30
N SER A 104 -7.21 -7.87 -2.57
CA SER A 104 -6.79 -8.73 -3.67
C SER A 104 -6.13 -7.92 -4.77
N VAL A 105 -5.02 -8.42 -5.31
CA VAL A 105 -4.47 -7.86 -6.55
C VAL A 105 -5.35 -8.26 -7.73
N ALA A 106 -5.51 -7.39 -8.71
CA ALA A 106 -6.31 -7.69 -9.90
C ALA A 106 -5.71 -7.03 -11.14
N THR A 107 -6.45 -7.04 -12.24
CA THR A 107 -6.15 -6.40 -13.52
C THR A 107 -4.90 -6.96 -14.22
N ALA A 108 -4.73 -8.29 -14.19
CA ALA A 108 -3.55 -8.98 -14.71
C ALA A 108 -2.25 -8.56 -14.01
N PHE A 109 -2.28 -8.54 -12.68
CA PHE A 109 -1.10 -8.36 -11.84
C PHE A 109 -0.03 -9.43 -12.14
N PRO A 110 1.28 -9.10 -12.10
CA PRO A 110 1.87 -7.78 -11.79
C PRO A 110 2.05 -6.87 -13.01
N ALA A 111 1.77 -7.37 -14.22
CA ALA A 111 2.09 -6.64 -15.45
C ALA A 111 1.11 -5.48 -15.72
N GLY A 112 -0.16 -5.61 -15.34
CA GLY A 112 -1.21 -4.66 -15.72
C GLY A 112 -1.51 -4.71 -17.23
N ARG A 113 -1.25 -5.85 -17.89
CA ARG A 113 -1.28 -6.00 -19.36
C ARG A 113 -2.21 -7.15 -19.77
N ALA A 114 -3.46 -6.79 -19.99
CA ALA A 114 -4.49 -7.63 -20.61
C ALA A 114 -5.50 -6.73 -21.33
N ALA A 115 -6.41 -7.33 -22.09
CA ALA A 115 -7.58 -6.61 -22.61
C ALA A 115 -8.47 -6.12 -21.46
N LEU A 116 -9.23 -5.04 -21.69
CA LEU A 116 -10.02 -4.39 -20.65
C LEU A 116 -11.07 -5.35 -20.06
N ASP A 117 -11.78 -6.10 -20.90
CA ASP A 117 -12.76 -7.10 -20.50
C ASP A 117 -12.18 -8.16 -19.54
N VAL A 118 -10.97 -8.64 -19.80
CA VAL A 118 -10.23 -9.56 -18.93
C VAL A 118 -9.92 -8.90 -17.58
N LYS A 119 -9.45 -7.64 -17.59
CA LYS A 119 -9.17 -6.90 -16.35
C LYS A 119 -10.43 -6.68 -15.52
N LEU A 120 -11.56 -6.35 -16.15
CA LEU A 120 -12.83 -6.15 -15.45
C LEU A 120 -13.39 -7.48 -14.93
N ALA A 121 -13.22 -8.58 -15.66
CA ALA A 121 -13.59 -9.92 -15.17
C ALA A 121 -12.80 -10.31 -13.92
N ASP A 122 -11.48 -10.10 -13.94
CA ASP A 122 -10.57 -10.34 -12.80
C ASP A 122 -11.01 -9.57 -11.53
N VAL A 123 -11.42 -8.30 -11.70
CA VAL A 123 -11.97 -7.48 -10.60
C VAL A 123 -13.30 -8.03 -10.09
N ARG A 124 -14.23 -8.39 -10.98
CA ARG A 124 -15.51 -8.99 -10.59
C ARG A 124 -15.32 -10.29 -9.82
N ASP A 125 -14.41 -11.15 -10.27
CA ASP A 125 -14.12 -12.42 -9.63
C ASP A 125 -13.55 -12.21 -8.22
N ALA A 126 -12.61 -11.27 -8.06
CA ALA A 126 -12.06 -10.92 -6.75
C ALA A 126 -13.11 -10.35 -5.79
N VAL A 127 -13.96 -9.43 -6.26
CA VAL A 127 -15.05 -8.86 -5.45
C VAL A 127 -16.09 -9.93 -5.09
N ALA A 128 -16.48 -10.78 -6.03
CA ALA A 128 -17.42 -11.88 -5.80
C ALA A 128 -16.85 -12.92 -4.81
N ALA A 129 -15.53 -13.11 -4.80
CA ALA A 129 -14.81 -13.94 -3.84
C ALA A 129 -14.69 -13.29 -2.44
N GLY A 130 -15.18 -12.07 -2.25
CA GLY A 130 -15.24 -11.40 -0.94
C GLY A 130 -14.09 -10.43 -0.66
N ALA A 131 -13.41 -9.93 -1.69
CA ALA A 131 -12.43 -8.85 -1.50
C ALA A 131 -13.12 -7.54 -1.05
N ASP A 132 -12.68 -6.99 0.08
CA ASP A 132 -13.04 -5.65 0.55
C ASP A 132 -12.31 -4.55 -0.25
N GLU A 133 -11.14 -4.88 -0.80
CA GLU A 133 -10.24 -3.93 -1.43
C GLU A 133 -9.55 -4.56 -2.66
N ILE A 134 -9.41 -3.78 -3.74
CA ILE A 134 -8.79 -4.21 -5.00
C ILE A 134 -7.52 -3.39 -5.24
N ASP A 135 -6.40 -4.07 -5.47
CA ASP A 135 -5.12 -3.48 -5.82
C ASP A 135 -4.87 -3.65 -7.33
N MET A 136 -5.25 -2.64 -8.14
CA MET A 136 -5.09 -2.67 -9.61
C MET A 136 -3.71 -2.18 -10.06
N VAL A 137 -3.22 -2.63 -11.22
CA VAL A 137 -1.99 -2.12 -11.84
C VAL A 137 -2.35 -1.38 -13.13
N ILE A 138 -1.86 -0.15 -13.29
CA ILE A 138 -2.11 0.62 -14.51
C ILE A 138 -1.41 0.01 -15.74
N ASP A 139 -1.95 0.23 -16.95
CA ASP A 139 -1.21 0.00 -18.20
C ASP A 139 -0.05 1.01 -18.33
N ARG A 140 1.13 0.64 -17.80
CA ARG A 140 2.35 1.44 -17.85
C ARG A 140 2.78 1.77 -19.28
N GLY A 141 2.52 0.87 -20.23
CA GLY A 141 2.80 1.10 -21.65
C GLY A 141 1.93 2.20 -22.24
N ALA A 142 0.64 2.24 -21.89
CA ALA A 142 -0.23 3.36 -22.24
C ALA A 142 0.21 4.67 -21.57
N PHE A 143 0.57 4.63 -20.29
CA PHE A 143 1.05 5.81 -19.58
C PHE A 143 2.31 6.41 -20.24
N LEU A 144 3.35 5.60 -20.43
CA LEU A 144 4.65 6.03 -20.96
C LEU A 144 4.59 6.46 -22.44
N SER A 145 3.63 5.96 -23.20
CA SER A 145 3.34 6.43 -24.58
C SER A 145 2.41 7.65 -24.63
N GLY A 146 2.10 8.25 -23.48
CA GLY A 146 1.30 9.47 -23.37
C GLY A 146 -0.19 9.28 -23.63
N ARG A 147 -0.70 8.03 -23.58
CA ARG A 147 -2.14 7.70 -23.67
C ARG A 147 -2.80 7.82 -22.30
N PHE A 148 -2.67 8.97 -21.66
CA PHE A 148 -3.17 9.22 -20.30
C PHE A 148 -4.69 9.05 -20.15
N LEU A 149 -5.46 9.40 -21.18
CA LEU A 149 -6.91 9.23 -21.14
C LEU A 149 -7.29 7.74 -21.08
N LYS A 150 -6.58 6.86 -21.80
CA LYS A 150 -6.79 5.41 -21.71
C LYS A 150 -6.55 4.90 -20.29
N VAL A 151 -5.49 5.37 -19.63
CA VAL A 151 -5.19 4.99 -18.24
C VAL A 151 -6.29 5.47 -17.29
N TYR A 152 -6.75 6.71 -17.45
CA TYR A 152 -7.87 7.27 -16.69
C TYR A 152 -9.16 6.46 -16.87
N GLU A 153 -9.54 6.17 -18.12
CA GLU A 153 -10.76 5.43 -18.46
C GLU A 153 -10.70 3.98 -17.94
N GLU A 154 -9.53 3.35 -17.98
CA GLU A 154 -9.34 2.02 -17.40
C GLU A 154 -9.53 2.03 -15.87
N ILE A 155 -8.95 3.00 -15.16
CA ILE A 155 -9.12 3.13 -13.70
C ILE A 155 -10.59 3.42 -13.36
N LEU A 156 -11.25 4.28 -14.14
CA LEU A 156 -12.66 4.62 -13.96
C LEU A 156 -13.56 3.39 -14.13
N ALA A 157 -13.31 2.58 -15.17
CA ALA A 157 -14.04 1.34 -15.40
C ALA A 157 -13.80 0.33 -14.28
N VAL A 158 -12.56 0.15 -13.83
CA VAL A 158 -12.22 -0.72 -12.70
C VAL A 158 -12.91 -0.25 -11.41
N LYS A 159 -12.93 1.06 -11.13
CA LYS A 159 -13.61 1.63 -9.96
C LYS A 159 -15.11 1.33 -9.99
N ALA A 160 -15.74 1.37 -11.15
CA ALA A 160 -17.16 1.00 -11.29
C ALA A 160 -17.39 -0.48 -10.96
N GLU A 161 -16.52 -1.38 -11.43
CA GLU A 161 -16.62 -2.83 -11.14
C GLU A 161 -16.33 -3.17 -9.67
N CYS A 162 -15.53 -2.36 -8.96
CA CYS A 162 -15.27 -2.57 -7.55
C CYS A 162 -16.55 -2.47 -6.68
N GLY A 163 -17.56 -1.74 -7.12
CA GLY A 163 -18.75 -1.47 -6.32
C GLY A 163 -18.39 -0.87 -4.95
N PRO A 164 -18.74 -1.51 -3.82
CA PRO A 164 -18.39 -1.02 -2.49
C PRO A 164 -16.92 -1.24 -2.10
N ALA A 165 -16.19 -2.13 -2.81
CA ALA A 165 -14.80 -2.40 -2.51
C ALA A 165 -13.93 -1.16 -2.80
N ARG A 166 -12.91 -0.94 -1.96
CA ARG A 166 -11.97 0.18 -2.13
C ARG A 166 -10.95 -0.14 -3.21
N LEU A 167 -10.67 0.81 -4.09
CA LEU A 167 -9.70 0.68 -5.16
C LEU A 167 -8.36 1.33 -4.77
N LYS A 168 -7.29 0.53 -4.78
CA LYS A 168 -5.90 0.99 -4.69
C LYS A 168 -5.24 0.88 -6.06
N VAL A 169 -4.74 1.99 -6.58
CA VAL A 169 -4.12 2.02 -7.92
C VAL A 169 -2.61 1.98 -7.82
N ILE A 170 -2.01 0.91 -8.31
CA ILE A 170 -0.56 0.69 -8.38
C ILE A 170 -0.01 1.35 -9.64
N PHE A 171 0.93 2.27 -9.45
CA PHE A 171 1.59 2.96 -10.56
C PHE A 171 2.87 2.29 -11.05
N GLU A 172 3.48 1.46 -10.19
CA GLU A 172 4.86 0.97 -10.35
C GLU A 172 5.86 2.13 -10.53
N THR A 173 5.96 2.96 -9.49
CA THR A 173 6.75 4.20 -9.51
C THR A 173 8.21 4.01 -9.95
N GLY A 174 8.80 2.83 -9.73
CA GLY A 174 10.15 2.50 -10.19
C GLY A 174 10.31 2.36 -11.70
N GLU A 175 9.21 2.19 -12.46
CA GLU A 175 9.21 2.07 -13.92
C GLU A 175 8.67 3.32 -14.63
N LEU A 176 8.19 4.33 -13.89
CA LEU A 176 7.64 5.56 -14.47
C LEU A 176 8.69 6.58 -14.91
N SER A 177 9.98 6.26 -14.75
CA SER A 177 11.16 7.01 -15.19
C SER A 177 11.43 8.35 -14.50
N THR A 178 10.40 9.18 -14.23
CA THR A 178 10.59 10.52 -13.64
C THR A 178 9.61 10.81 -12.50
N TYR A 179 9.99 11.70 -11.59
CA TYR A 179 9.11 12.17 -10.53
C TYR A 179 7.88 12.91 -11.08
N ASP A 180 8.01 13.69 -12.16
CA ASP A 180 6.83 14.30 -12.81
C ASP A 180 5.81 13.25 -13.28
N ASN A 181 6.29 12.11 -13.78
CA ASN A 181 5.41 11.02 -14.19
C ASN A 181 4.71 10.38 -13.00
N ILE A 182 5.37 10.22 -11.86
CA ILE A 182 4.74 9.75 -10.62
C ILE A 182 3.65 10.73 -10.16
N ARG A 183 3.92 12.05 -10.20
CA ARG A 183 2.92 13.08 -9.88
C ARG A 183 1.73 13.00 -10.83
N ARG A 184 1.95 12.90 -12.14
CA ARG A 184 0.88 12.77 -13.15
C ARG A 184 0.06 11.50 -12.95
N ALA A 185 0.70 10.35 -12.72
CA ALA A 185 0.01 9.09 -12.47
C ALA A 185 -0.86 9.18 -11.20
N SER A 186 -0.34 9.79 -10.14
CA SER A 186 -1.08 10.06 -8.89
C SER A 186 -2.35 10.86 -9.15
N TRP A 187 -2.25 11.97 -9.88
CA TRP A 187 -3.41 12.78 -10.23
C TRP A 187 -4.40 12.04 -11.13
N ILE A 188 -3.94 11.25 -12.11
CA ILE A 188 -4.82 10.42 -12.94
C ILE A 188 -5.62 9.45 -12.06
N GLY A 189 -4.96 8.72 -11.16
CA GLY A 189 -5.63 7.76 -10.28
C GLY A 189 -6.68 8.41 -9.38
N MET A 190 -6.32 9.51 -8.72
CA MET A 190 -7.24 10.23 -7.83
C MET A 190 -8.44 10.81 -8.60
N LEU A 191 -8.21 11.43 -9.77
CA LEU A 191 -9.29 11.94 -10.62
C LEU A 191 -10.22 10.84 -11.15
N ALA A 192 -9.70 9.62 -11.34
CA ALA A 192 -10.46 8.47 -11.81
C ALA A 192 -11.21 7.73 -10.67
N GLY A 193 -11.09 8.20 -9.42
CA GLY A 193 -11.83 7.66 -8.28
C GLY A 193 -11.09 6.61 -7.46
N ALA A 194 -9.75 6.57 -7.53
CA ALA A 194 -8.96 5.74 -6.62
C ALA A 194 -9.21 6.13 -5.15
N ASP A 195 -9.41 5.15 -4.27
CA ASP A 195 -9.48 5.38 -2.81
C ASP A 195 -8.07 5.41 -2.18
N PHE A 196 -7.12 4.74 -2.84
CA PHE A 196 -5.70 4.76 -2.52
C PHE A 196 -4.86 4.89 -3.78
N ILE A 197 -3.74 5.59 -3.67
CA ILE A 197 -2.64 5.49 -4.61
C ILE A 197 -1.50 4.64 -4.03
N LYS A 198 -0.99 3.68 -4.80
CA LYS A 198 -0.02 2.69 -4.36
C LYS A 198 1.26 2.76 -5.21
N THR A 199 2.42 2.70 -4.55
CA THR A 199 3.71 2.89 -5.24
C THR A 199 3.98 1.77 -6.24
N SER A 200 3.99 0.52 -5.78
CA SER A 200 4.63 -0.59 -6.50
C SER A 200 3.92 -1.92 -6.29
N THR A 201 4.15 -2.87 -7.20
CA THR A 201 3.66 -4.25 -7.08
C THR A 201 4.46 -5.07 -6.08
N GLY A 202 5.71 -4.69 -5.79
CA GLY A 202 6.65 -5.51 -5.03
C GLY A 202 7.38 -6.55 -5.88
N LYS A 203 7.15 -6.58 -7.20
CA LYS A 203 7.70 -7.59 -8.14
C LYS A 203 8.77 -7.03 -9.09
N VAL A 204 9.13 -5.75 -8.96
CA VAL A 204 10.18 -5.09 -9.75
C VAL A 204 11.41 -4.77 -8.89
N ALA A 205 12.53 -4.39 -9.51
CA ALA A 205 13.78 -4.10 -8.81
C ALA A 205 13.67 -2.89 -7.86
N THR A 206 13.10 -1.79 -8.35
CA THR A 206 12.91 -0.56 -7.58
C THR A 206 11.44 -0.39 -7.21
N ASN A 207 11.13 -0.52 -5.91
CA ASN A 207 9.77 -0.42 -5.39
C ASN A 207 9.54 0.93 -4.68
N ALA A 208 8.89 0.93 -3.50
CA ALA A 208 8.75 2.13 -2.69
C ALA A 208 10.11 2.69 -2.27
N THR A 209 10.30 3.99 -2.51
CA THR A 209 11.39 4.77 -1.94
C THR A 209 10.81 5.89 -1.06
N PRO A 210 11.58 6.42 -0.09
CA PRO A 210 11.18 7.60 0.66
C PRO A 210 10.78 8.77 -0.24
N ALA A 211 11.53 9.04 -1.33
CA ALA A 211 11.25 10.14 -2.25
C ALA A 211 9.95 9.91 -3.05
N ASN A 212 9.73 8.73 -3.61
CA ASN A 212 8.49 8.40 -4.32
C ASN A 212 7.27 8.52 -3.41
N THR A 213 7.40 8.06 -2.16
CA THR A 213 6.29 8.09 -1.20
C THR A 213 6.02 9.51 -0.70
N LEU A 214 7.07 10.29 -0.41
CA LEU A 214 6.95 11.70 -0.08
C LEU A 214 6.20 12.46 -1.18
N LEU A 215 6.57 12.25 -2.44
CA LEU A 215 5.90 12.86 -3.59
C LEU A 215 4.42 12.46 -3.71
N MET A 216 4.09 11.19 -3.45
CA MET A 216 2.70 10.74 -3.45
C MET A 216 1.90 11.32 -2.27
N LEU A 217 2.53 11.52 -1.10
CA LEU A 217 1.93 12.22 0.04
C LEU A 217 1.66 13.71 -0.28
N GLU A 218 2.59 14.39 -0.96
CA GLU A 218 2.35 15.73 -1.48
C GLU A 218 1.18 15.75 -2.47
N ALA A 219 1.10 14.76 -3.36
CA ALA A 219 0.02 14.68 -4.34
C ALA A 219 -1.36 14.53 -3.68
N VAL A 220 -1.54 13.65 -2.68
CA VAL A 220 -2.83 13.52 -1.98
C VAL A 220 -3.17 14.73 -1.13
N ARG A 221 -2.18 15.39 -0.52
CA ARG A 221 -2.38 16.66 0.20
C ARG A 221 -2.88 17.73 -0.74
N ASP A 222 -2.19 17.93 -1.87
CA ASP A 222 -2.52 18.94 -2.87
C ASP A 222 -3.90 18.64 -3.49
N PHE A 223 -4.22 17.37 -3.71
CA PHE A 223 -5.53 16.94 -4.19
C PHE A 223 -6.65 17.23 -3.20
N ARG A 224 -6.46 16.94 -1.89
CA ARG A 224 -7.43 17.30 -0.86
C ARG A 224 -7.62 18.80 -0.77
N ALA A 225 -6.55 19.59 -0.83
CA ALA A 225 -6.64 21.04 -0.82
C ALA A 225 -7.45 21.58 -2.02
N ALA A 226 -7.33 20.96 -3.19
CA ALA A 226 -8.05 21.36 -4.39
C ALA A 226 -9.51 20.88 -4.46
N THR A 227 -9.84 19.72 -3.85
CA THR A 227 -11.11 19.03 -4.08
C THR A 227 -11.94 18.79 -2.81
N GLY A 228 -11.34 18.90 -1.63
CA GLY A 228 -11.92 18.47 -0.35
C GLY A 228 -11.89 16.96 -0.11
N VAL A 229 -11.40 16.16 -1.06
CA VAL A 229 -11.42 14.69 -0.97
C VAL A 229 -10.09 14.16 -0.44
N GLN A 230 -10.14 13.38 0.64
CA GLN A 230 -8.99 12.71 1.22
C GLN A 230 -8.77 11.35 0.54
N ILE A 231 -7.55 11.10 0.06
CA ILE A 231 -7.16 9.86 -0.63
C ILE A 231 -6.02 9.19 0.14
N GLY A 232 -6.04 7.86 0.22
CA GLY A 232 -5.01 7.11 0.93
C GLY A 232 -3.72 6.91 0.13
N VAL A 233 -2.62 6.64 0.83
CA VAL A 233 -1.32 6.28 0.23
C VAL A 233 -0.83 4.94 0.76
N LYS A 234 -0.37 4.07 -0.16
CA LYS A 234 0.19 2.76 0.18
C LYS A 234 1.57 2.58 -0.44
N PRO A 235 2.67 2.87 0.28
CA PRO A 235 3.98 2.39 -0.14
C PRO A 235 4.05 0.85 -0.01
N ALA A 236 4.60 0.20 -1.03
CA ALA A 236 4.75 -1.25 -1.07
C ALA A 236 6.10 -1.68 -1.65
N GLY A 237 6.64 -2.77 -1.12
CA GLY A 237 7.91 -3.38 -1.54
C GLY A 237 9.15 -2.71 -0.94
N GLY A 238 10.06 -3.52 -0.39
CA GLY A 238 11.36 -3.07 0.14
C GLY A 238 11.35 -2.55 1.58
N ILE A 239 10.18 -2.37 2.20
CA ILE A 239 10.03 -1.92 3.60
C ILE A 239 10.08 -3.15 4.51
N ARG A 240 11.20 -3.37 5.19
CA ARG A 240 11.45 -4.60 5.96
C ARG A 240 11.74 -4.39 7.43
N THR A 241 12.05 -3.16 7.83
CA THR A 241 12.47 -2.87 9.21
C THR A 241 11.54 -1.85 9.86
N THR A 242 11.43 -1.95 11.17
CA THR A 242 10.77 -0.99 12.07
C THR A 242 11.33 0.40 11.87
N LYS A 243 12.66 0.50 11.65
CA LYS A 243 13.31 1.79 11.38
C LYS A 243 12.77 2.41 10.09
N ASP A 244 12.58 1.61 9.03
CA ASP A 244 12.03 2.11 7.78
C ASP A 244 10.55 2.49 7.94
N ALA A 245 9.74 1.65 8.58
CA ALA A 245 8.34 1.96 8.86
C ALA A 245 8.18 3.28 9.61
N VAL A 246 8.99 3.51 10.65
CA VAL A 246 9.00 4.78 11.40
C VAL A 246 9.35 5.98 10.51
N LYS A 247 10.34 5.85 9.60
CA LYS A 247 10.65 6.93 8.65
C LYS A 247 9.45 7.28 7.78
N PHE A 248 8.71 6.28 7.29
CA PHE A 248 7.51 6.52 6.50
C PHE A 248 6.40 7.19 7.31
N LEU A 249 6.18 6.80 8.57
CA LEU A 249 5.22 7.50 9.44
C LEU A 249 5.61 8.96 9.68
N VAL A 250 6.91 9.25 9.82
CA VAL A 250 7.41 10.63 9.87
C VAL A 250 7.11 11.37 8.56
N LEU A 251 7.34 10.74 7.39
CA LEU A 251 6.97 11.35 6.10
C LEU A 251 5.47 11.68 6.04
N VAL A 252 4.60 10.77 6.48
CA VAL A 252 3.15 10.99 6.52
C VAL A 252 2.80 12.21 7.35
N ASN A 253 3.24 12.22 8.61
CA ASN A 253 2.92 13.29 9.55
C ASN A 253 3.42 14.66 9.09
N GLU A 254 4.64 14.70 8.56
CA GLU A 254 5.31 15.95 8.15
C GLU A 254 4.87 16.47 6.79
N THR A 255 4.13 15.68 6.02
CA THR A 255 3.75 16.02 4.63
C THR A 255 2.26 16.11 4.46
N ALA A 256 1.52 15.04 4.76
CA ALA A 256 0.07 14.98 4.57
C ALA A 256 -0.68 15.43 5.83
N GLY A 257 -0.17 15.08 7.01
CA GLY A 257 -0.74 15.47 8.31
C GLY A 257 -1.04 14.26 9.20
N GLU A 258 -1.39 14.56 10.45
CA GLU A 258 -1.70 13.55 11.49
C GLU A 258 -2.94 12.72 11.15
N ASP A 259 -3.92 13.29 10.44
CA ASP A 259 -5.14 12.58 10.06
C ASP A 259 -4.93 11.54 8.94
N TRP A 260 -3.74 11.46 8.34
CA TRP A 260 -3.32 10.32 7.52
C TRP A 260 -2.63 9.21 8.32
N LEU A 261 -2.31 9.43 9.60
CA LEU A 261 -1.81 8.39 10.50
C LEU A 261 -2.95 7.48 10.99
N ASP A 262 -3.73 6.97 10.03
CA ASP A 262 -4.87 6.09 10.24
C ASP A 262 -4.85 4.95 9.20
N PRO A 263 -5.12 3.69 9.57
CA PRO A 263 -5.15 2.57 8.63
C PRO A 263 -6.21 2.70 7.53
N HIS A 264 -7.18 3.62 7.63
CA HIS A 264 -8.08 3.95 6.53
C HIS A 264 -7.40 4.78 5.43
N TRP A 265 -6.34 5.53 5.76
CA TRP A 265 -5.69 6.50 4.86
C TRP A 265 -4.24 6.19 4.55
N PHE A 266 -3.58 5.33 5.32
CA PHE A 266 -2.21 4.92 5.04
C PHE A 266 -2.02 3.43 5.29
N ARG A 267 -1.29 2.77 4.38
CA ARG A 267 -1.00 1.33 4.45
C ARG A 267 0.44 1.00 4.11
N PHE A 268 1.01 -0.01 4.76
CA PHE A 268 2.24 -0.65 4.33
C PHE A 268 1.92 -1.93 3.56
N GLY A 269 2.29 -1.99 2.27
CA GLY A 269 2.29 -3.27 1.54
C GLY A 269 3.55 -4.06 1.86
N ALA A 270 3.46 -5.05 2.74
CA ALA A 270 4.61 -5.80 3.23
C ALA A 270 4.34 -7.29 3.41
N SER A 271 5.34 -8.11 3.08
CA SER A 271 5.36 -9.56 3.33
C SER A 271 6.29 -9.95 4.48
N SER A 272 7.19 -9.07 4.93
CA SER A 272 8.20 -9.42 5.96
C SER A 272 8.41 -8.35 7.04
N LEU A 273 7.64 -7.25 7.01
CA LEU A 273 7.81 -6.14 7.96
C LEU A 273 7.26 -6.48 9.34
N LEU A 274 6.17 -7.27 9.39
CA LEU A 274 5.46 -7.57 10.63
C LEU A 274 6.37 -8.23 11.66
N ASN A 275 7.16 -9.21 11.24
CA ASN A 275 8.09 -9.91 12.13
C ASN A 275 9.12 -8.99 12.80
N ASP A 276 9.72 -8.05 12.06
CA ASP A 276 10.66 -7.10 12.67
C ASP A 276 9.96 -6.16 13.65
N LEU A 277 8.74 -5.69 13.34
CA LEU A 277 7.95 -4.87 14.26
C LEU A 277 7.63 -5.61 15.56
N LEU A 278 7.20 -6.87 15.47
CA LEU A 278 6.92 -7.71 16.64
C LEU A 278 8.17 -7.90 17.51
N MET A 279 9.32 -8.21 16.90
CA MET A 279 10.59 -8.34 17.62
C MET A 279 10.98 -7.03 18.33
N GLN A 280 10.82 -5.88 17.67
CA GLN A 280 11.10 -4.58 18.31
C GLN A 280 10.10 -4.23 19.41
N ARG A 281 8.82 -4.61 19.25
CA ARG A 281 7.78 -4.44 20.27
C ARG A 281 8.09 -5.25 21.52
N GLN A 282 8.38 -6.54 21.36
CA GLN A 282 8.76 -7.45 22.45
C GLN A 282 10.04 -6.98 23.16
N LYS A 283 11.02 -6.45 22.41
CA LYS A 283 12.23 -5.88 23.00
C LYS A 283 11.92 -4.66 23.87
N LEU A 284 11.01 -3.79 23.44
CA LEU A 284 10.62 -2.62 24.23
C LEU A 284 9.89 -3.02 25.52
N SER A 285 9.10 -4.09 25.51
CA SER A 285 8.37 -4.55 26.70
C SER A 285 9.22 -5.36 27.67
N THR A 286 10.12 -6.22 27.17
CA THR A 286 10.89 -7.18 27.99
C THR A 286 12.33 -6.73 28.29
N GLY A 287 12.87 -5.77 27.53
CA GLY A 287 14.27 -5.39 27.56
C GLY A 287 15.25 -6.41 26.93
N ARG A 288 14.76 -7.54 26.40
CA ARG A 288 15.56 -8.60 25.78
C ARG A 288 15.34 -8.66 24.27
N TYR A 289 16.35 -9.06 23.52
CA TYR A 289 16.17 -9.32 22.08
C TYR A 289 15.49 -10.67 21.87
N SER A 290 14.31 -10.65 21.23
CA SER A 290 13.69 -11.86 20.68
C SER A 290 14.39 -12.26 19.38
N GLY A 291 14.50 -13.56 19.14
CA GLY A 291 14.99 -14.12 17.86
C GLY A 291 13.85 -14.47 16.89
N PRO A 292 14.17 -14.81 15.62
CA PRO A 292 13.18 -15.20 14.61
C PRO A 292 12.29 -16.38 15.04
N ASP A 293 12.81 -17.27 15.89
CA ASP A 293 12.08 -18.46 16.37
C ASP A 293 10.90 -18.15 17.31
N TYR A 294 10.80 -16.90 17.78
CA TYR A 294 9.74 -16.44 18.69
C TYR A 294 8.61 -15.70 17.96
N VAL A 295 8.71 -15.56 16.64
CA VAL A 295 7.67 -15.01 15.78
C VAL A 295 7.29 -16.04 14.72
N THR A 296 6.01 -16.11 14.37
CA THR A 296 5.57 -17.03 13.31
C THR A 296 6.18 -16.63 11.96
N VAL A 297 6.51 -17.60 11.11
CA VAL A 297 7.01 -17.31 9.75
C VAL A 297 5.91 -16.63 8.94
N ASP A 298 6.28 -15.65 8.10
CA ASP A 298 5.36 -14.97 7.18
C ASP A 298 4.93 -15.87 6.00
#